data_AF-M0EDC2-F1
#
_entry.id   AF-M0EDC2-F1
#
_cell.length_a   1.000
_cell.length_b   1.000
_cell.length_c   1.000
_cell.angle_alpha   90.00
_cell.angle_beta   90.00
_cell.angle_gamma   90.00
#
_symmetry.space_group_name_H-M   'P 1'
#
loop_
_entity.id
_entity.type
_entity.pdbx_description
1 polymer ?
#
loop_
_entity_poly.entity_id
_entity_poly.type
_entity_poly.pdbx_seq_one_letter_code
_entity_poly.pdbx_strand_id
1 'polypeptide(L)'
;MSLPCATSHGVPHAAAVLLLGAGSVGFGAIWYRELTACEELACFEFEYHGADDAPSQLDIEHTSGTERLRAGDVFVTNVSTDYEAGENDTVAWAELDDDLGPEDAITGETLRIPIRVPDLVTVRWRRDDEEEVVGAWVYDDDVR
;
A
#
# COMPACT_ATOMS: atom_id res chain seq x y z
N MET A 1 33.12 -36.77 -50.34
CA MET A 1 32.80 -37.44 -49.06
C MET A 1 31.46 -36.94 -48.58
N SER A 2 30.67 -37.86 -48.04
CA SER A 2 29.21 -37.86 -48.00
C SER A 2 28.56 -36.94 -46.95
N LEU A 3 27.50 -36.28 -47.42
CA LEU A 3 26.11 -36.08 -46.90
C LEU A 3 25.68 -36.55 -45.46
N PRO A 4 24.52 -36.03 -44.97
CA PRO A 4 24.20 -35.68 -43.57
C PRO A 4 23.21 -36.64 -42.87
N CYS A 5 22.91 -36.38 -41.60
CA CYS A 5 21.76 -36.89 -40.83
C CYS A 5 21.31 -35.81 -39.83
N ALA A 6 20.06 -35.65 -39.42
CA ALA A 6 18.75 -36.08 -39.88
C ALA A 6 17.72 -35.31 -39.03
N THR A 7 16.57 -35.02 -39.63
CA THR A 7 15.35 -34.43 -39.04
C THR A 7 14.71 -35.32 -37.99
N SER A 8 14.13 -34.75 -36.91
CA SER A 8 12.87 -35.24 -36.36
C SER A 8 12.07 -34.14 -35.64
N HIS A 9 10.83 -33.96 -36.11
CA HIS A 9 9.77 -33.16 -35.52
C HIS A 9 9.43 -33.58 -34.08
N GLY A 10 8.95 -32.62 -33.28
CA GLY A 10 8.18 -32.92 -32.08
C GLY A 10 7.84 -31.67 -31.27
N VAL A 11 6.69 -31.05 -31.54
CA VAL A 11 5.97 -30.28 -30.51
C VAL A 11 5.10 -31.26 -29.74
N PRO A 12 5.27 -31.37 -28.42
CA PRO A 12 4.14 -31.66 -27.55
C PRO A 12 3.80 -30.45 -26.66
N HIS A 13 2.49 -30.19 -26.63
CA HIS A 13 1.77 -29.43 -25.63
C HIS A 13 2.11 -29.84 -24.18
N ALA A 14 1.98 -28.86 -23.29
CA ALA A 14 1.58 -28.98 -21.89
C ALA A 14 2.48 -29.83 -20.96
N ALA A 15 3.37 -29.14 -20.24
CA ALA A 15 3.63 -29.49 -18.85
C ALA A 15 2.71 -28.63 -17.98
N ALA A 16 1.51 -29.16 -17.73
CA ALA A 16 0.64 -28.70 -16.67
C ALA A 16 1.37 -28.88 -15.34
N VAL A 17 1.73 -27.78 -14.68
CA VAL A 17 1.93 -27.80 -13.23
C VAL A 17 0.54 -27.61 -12.62
N LEU A 18 -0.17 -28.72 -12.48
CA LEU A 18 -1.27 -28.85 -11.54
C LEU A 18 -0.69 -28.76 -10.14
N LEU A 19 -0.61 -27.55 -9.59
CA LEU A 19 -0.65 -27.37 -8.15
C LEU A 19 -2.11 -27.16 -7.76
N LEU A 20 -2.77 -28.30 -7.58
CA LEU A 20 -4.02 -28.44 -6.86
C LEU A 20 -3.83 -27.86 -5.45
N GLY A 21 -4.54 -26.77 -5.18
CA GLY A 21 -5.45 -26.70 -4.04
C GLY A 21 -4.86 -26.41 -2.65
N ALA A 22 -5.57 -25.49 -2.01
CA ALA A 22 -5.72 -25.33 -0.56
C ALA A 22 -4.58 -24.61 0.17
N GLY A 23 -4.76 -23.30 0.27
CA GLY A 23 -4.11 -22.47 1.26
C GLY A 23 -4.33 -21.01 0.95
N SER A 24 -5.57 -20.51 1.14
CA SER A 24 -5.72 -19.12 1.56
C SER A 24 -5.06 -19.02 2.94
N VAL A 25 -3.73 -18.91 2.94
CA VAL A 25 -2.96 -18.56 4.11
C VAL A 25 -3.46 -17.15 4.43
N GLY A 26 -4.21 -17.02 5.52
CA GLY A 26 -4.65 -15.72 6.00
C GLY A 26 -3.42 -14.84 6.14
N PHE A 27 -3.33 -13.82 5.28
CA PHE A 27 -2.37 -12.72 5.34
C PHE A 27 -2.71 -11.82 6.54
N GLY A 28 -2.68 -12.39 7.75
CA GLY A 28 -3.24 -11.72 8.93
C GLY A 28 -2.22 -11.01 9.81
N ALA A 29 -0.95 -11.43 9.82
CA ALA A 29 0.00 -10.94 10.82
C ALA A 29 1.46 -10.80 10.37
N ILE A 30 1.89 -11.48 9.29
CA ILE A 30 3.28 -11.37 8.81
C ILE A 30 3.45 -10.20 7.80
N TRP A 31 2.36 -9.68 7.25
CA TRP A 31 2.38 -8.81 6.07
C TRP A 31 2.76 -7.34 6.33
N TYR A 32 2.39 -6.75 7.48
CA TYR A 32 2.57 -5.30 7.69
C TYR A 32 4.03 -4.83 7.74
N ARG A 33 4.95 -5.71 8.14
CA ARG A 33 6.39 -5.39 8.16
C ARG A 33 7.07 -5.53 6.80
N GLU A 34 6.41 -6.18 5.84
CA GLU A 34 6.88 -6.28 4.45
C GLU A 34 6.28 -5.13 3.61
N LEU A 35 5.05 -4.67 3.91
CA LEU A 35 4.42 -3.47 3.32
C LEU A 35 5.05 -2.12 3.74
N THR A 36 5.87 -2.13 4.81
CA THR A 36 6.71 -0.98 5.18
C THR A 36 7.99 -0.92 4.35
N ALA A 37 8.36 -2.01 3.68
CA ALA A 37 9.46 -2.02 2.73
C ALA A 37 8.91 -1.55 1.38
N CYS A 38 9.47 -0.46 0.87
CA CYS A 38 9.21 0.10 -0.46
C CYS A 38 8.90 -1.00 -1.50
N GLU A 39 7.64 -1.04 -1.95
CA GLU A 39 7.14 -2.05 -2.86
C GLU A 39 7.48 -1.67 -4.30
N GLU A 40 7.47 -2.62 -5.24
CA GLU A 40 7.67 -2.29 -6.65
C GLU A 40 6.54 -1.37 -7.19
N LEU A 41 5.36 -1.39 -6.55
CA LEU A 41 4.19 -0.63 -6.96
C LEU A 41 4.19 0.81 -6.43
N ALA A 42 4.37 0.98 -5.12
CA ALA A 42 4.44 2.29 -4.45
C ALA A 42 5.31 2.22 -3.18
N CYS A 43 5.92 3.35 -2.84
CA CYS A 43 6.80 3.49 -1.69
C CYS A 43 6.39 4.70 -0.86
N PHE A 44 6.23 4.46 0.43
CA PHE A 44 5.84 5.48 1.39
C PHE A 44 6.87 5.60 2.52
N GLU A 45 7.16 6.83 2.92
CA GLU A 45 7.85 7.14 4.17
C GLU A 45 6.87 7.69 5.19
N PHE A 46 7.10 7.38 6.47
CA PHE A 46 6.21 7.71 7.56
C PHE A 46 6.97 8.38 8.71
N GLU A 47 6.50 9.52 9.18
CA GLU A 47 7.08 10.23 10.33
C GLU A 47 6.00 10.51 11.39
N TYR A 48 6.17 9.92 12.58
CA TYR A 48 5.22 10.06 13.69
C TYR A 48 5.58 11.22 14.61
N HIS A 49 4.58 12.04 14.92
CA HIS A 49 4.68 13.18 15.83
C HIS A 49 3.69 13.01 16.98
N GLY A 50 4.18 12.55 18.14
CA GLY A 50 3.36 12.38 19.33
C GLY A 50 2.93 13.70 19.97
N ALA A 51 1.73 13.72 20.55
CA ALA A 51 1.18 14.84 21.31
C ALA A 51 0.45 14.33 22.56
N ASP A 52 0.59 15.04 23.69
CA ASP A 52 0.00 14.64 24.98
C ASP A 52 -1.46 15.10 25.16
N ASP A 53 -1.78 16.33 24.73
CA ASP A 53 -3.08 17.00 24.96
C ASP A 53 -3.83 17.30 23.64
N ALA A 54 -3.46 16.63 22.55
CA ALA A 54 -4.01 16.83 21.21
C ALA A 54 -3.89 15.54 20.39
N PRO A 55 -4.53 15.43 19.20
CA PRO A 55 -4.23 14.34 18.28
C PRO A 55 -2.75 14.33 17.92
N SER A 56 -2.14 13.16 17.97
CA SER A 56 -0.83 12.95 17.37
C SER A 56 -0.92 13.16 15.85
N GLN A 57 0.19 13.41 15.19
CA GLN A 57 0.24 13.57 13.74
C GLN A 57 1.08 12.47 13.11
N LEU A 58 0.74 12.11 11.88
CA LEU A 58 1.54 11.22 11.04
C LEU A 58 1.74 11.90 9.68
N ASP A 59 3.00 12.13 9.34
CA ASP A 59 3.37 12.53 7.99
C ASP A 59 3.54 11.28 7.13
N ILE A 60 2.94 11.29 5.95
CA ILE A 60 2.96 10.22 4.96
C ILE A 60 3.46 10.83 3.65
N GLU A 61 4.65 10.43 3.22
CA GLU A 61 5.22 10.88 1.94
C GLU A 61 5.21 9.75 0.93
N HIS A 62 4.70 9.99 -0.28
CA HIS A 62 4.83 9.04 -1.39
C HIS A 62 6.11 9.33 -2.20
N THR A 63 7.16 8.56 -1.94
CA THR A 63 8.52 8.86 -2.42
C THR A 63 8.80 8.35 -3.83
N SER A 64 8.24 7.20 -4.19
CA SER A 64 8.50 6.52 -5.46
C SER A 64 7.51 5.38 -5.71
N GLY A 65 7.56 4.79 -6.90
CA GLY A 65 6.68 3.69 -7.32
C GLY A 65 6.70 3.53 -8.84
N THR A 66 6.21 2.40 -9.34
CA THR A 66 6.03 2.19 -10.80
C THR A 66 4.68 2.70 -11.30
N GLU A 67 3.66 2.70 -10.43
CA GLU A 67 2.32 3.14 -10.79
C GLU A 67 2.09 4.62 -10.49
N ARG A 68 1.22 5.25 -11.28
CA ARG A 68 0.75 6.61 -11.04
C ARG A 68 -0.49 6.56 -10.14
N LEU A 69 -0.28 6.78 -8.84
CA LEU A 69 -1.35 6.87 -7.85
C LEU A 69 -2.05 8.23 -7.93
N ARG A 70 -3.37 8.22 -8.16
CA ARG A 70 -4.21 9.44 -8.17
C ARG A 70 -4.76 9.72 -6.79
N ALA A 71 -4.79 10.97 -6.38
CA ALA A 71 -5.21 11.37 -5.04
C ALA A 71 -6.65 10.96 -4.70
N GLY A 72 -7.56 10.90 -5.69
CA GLY A 72 -8.94 10.44 -5.49
C GLY A 72 -9.10 8.92 -5.38
N ASP A 73 -8.08 8.17 -5.78
CA ASP A 73 -8.07 6.70 -5.77
C ASP A 73 -7.24 6.13 -4.60
N VAL A 74 -6.56 7.01 -3.84
CA VAL A 74 -5.76 6.64 -2.68
C VAL A 74 -6.48 7.04 -1.40
N PHE A 75 -6.60 6.11 -0.46
CA PHE A 75 -7.31 6.29 0.80
C PHE A 75 -6.40 6.00 1.99
N VAL A 76 -6.50 6.83 3.03
CA VAL A 76 -5.74 6.68 4.27
C VAL A 76 -6.70 6.32 5.40
N THR A 77 -6.40 5.26 6.13
CA THR A 77 -7.24 4.79 7.25
C THR A 77 -6.86 5.43 8.58
N ASN A 78 -7.78 5.38 9.55
CA ASN A 78 -7.55 5.80 10.94
C ASN A 78 -7.24 7.31 11.07
N VAL A 79 -7.74 8.09 10.11
CA VAL A 79 -7.66 9.56 10.18
C VAL A 79 -8.65 10.04 11.23
N SER A 80 -8.20 10.76 12.24
CA SER A 80 -9.04 11.31 13.30
C SER A 80 -9.88 12.47 12.76
N THR A 81 -11.17 12.24 12.54
CA THR A 81 -12.10 13.26 12.03
C THR A 81 -12.75 14.07 13.15
N ASP A 82 -12.97 13.46 14.33
CA ASP A 82 -13.37 14.15 15.56
C ASP A 82 -12.60 13.58 16.74
N TYR A 83 -11.68 14.37 17.32
CA TYR A 83 -10.83 13.98 18.43
C TYR A 83 -11.55 13.97 19.79
N GLU A 84 -12.64 14.71 19.97
CA GLU A 84 -13.39 14.70 21.23
C GLU A 84 -14.36 13.51 21.27
N ALA A 85 -14.97 13.17 20.12
CA ALA A 85 -16.05 12.19 20.02
C ALA A 85 -15.62 10.72 19.97
N GLY A 86 -14.37 10.43 19.62
CA GLY A 86 -13.86 9.06 19.47
C GLY A 86 -13.57 8.67 18.02
N GLU A 87 -13.82 9.54 17.04
CA GLU A 87 -14.09 9.13 15.67
C GLU A 87 -12.84 9.11 14.79
N ASN A 88 -12.78 8.10 13.93
CA ASN A 88 -11.81 7.97 12.86
C ASN A 88 -12.49 7.47 11.60
N ASP A 89 -11.91 7.80 10.45
CA ASP A 89 -12.45 7.42 9.14
C ASP A 89 -11.34 6.96 8.18
N THR A 90 -11.76 6.49 7.02
CA THR A 90 -10.92 6.23 5.84
C THR A 90 -11.21 7.32 4.81
N VAL A 91 -10.22 8.17 4.56
CA VAL A 91 -10.42 9.42 3.80
C VAL A 91 -9.52 9.41 2.56
N ALA A 92 -10.01 9.90 1.42
CA ALA A 92 -9.20 9.99 0.22
C ALA A 92 -8.08 11.02 0.38
N TRP A 93 -6.93 10.81 -0.26
CA TRP A 93 -5.82 11.76 -0.24
C TRP A 93 -6.26 13.14 -0.75
N ALA A 94 -7.04 13.18 -1.82
CA ALA A 94 -7.59 14.42 -2.38
C ALA A 94 -8.56 15.17 -1.46
N GLU A 95 -9.08 14.53 -0.40
CA GLU A 95 -9.91 15.19 0.61
C GLU A 95 -9.08 15.69 1.79
N LEU A 96 -7.86 15.17 1.96
CA LEU A 96 -6.94 15.53 3.03
C LEU A 96 -5.94 16.61 2.59
N ASP A 97 -5.71 16.74 1.29
CA ASP A 97 -4.82 17.72 0.68
C ASP A 97 -5.60 18.66 -0.26
N ASP A 98 -5.86 19.89 0.20
CA ASP A 98 -6.62 20.90 -0.55
C ASP A 98 -5.91 21.39 -1.82
N ASP A 99 -4.61 21.13 -1.97
CA ASP A 99 -3.83 21.53 -3.15
C ASP A 99 -3.94 20.51 -4.29
N LEU A 100 -4.47 19.30 -4.03
CA LEU A 100 -4.59 18.22 -4.99
C LEU A 100 -6.06 17.90 -5.32
N GLY A 101 -6.39 17.92 -6.61
CA GLY A 101 -7.64 17.38 -7.10
C GLY A 101 -7.62 15.85 -7.17
N PRO A 102 -8.79 15.20 -7.32
CA PRO A 102 -8.90 13.74 -7.36
C PRO A 102 -8.15 13.09 -8.53
N GLU A 103 -7.87 13.83 -9.61
CA GLU A 103 -7.13 13.31 -10.78
C GLU A 103 -5.61 13.57 -10.70
N ASP A 104 -5.16 14.36 -9.73
CA ASP A 104 -3.75 14.71 -9.55
C ASP A 104 -2.97 13.52 -8.98
N ALA A 105 -1.69 13.43 -9.32
CA ALA A 105 -0.83 12.35 -8.86
C ALA A 105 -0.16 12.76 -7.54
N ILE A 106 -0.02 11.81 -6.61
CA ILE A 106 0.58 12.06 -5.30
C ILE A 106 2.10 11.84 -5.25
N THR A 107 2.77 11.67 -6.40
CA THR A 107 4.22 11.39 -6.43
C THR A 107 5.04 12.58 -5.92
N GLY A 108 5.78 12.36 -4.82
CA GLY A 108 6.56 13.39 -4.14
C GLY A 108 5.74 14.26 -3.20
N GLU A 109 4.45 13.95 -3.01
CA GLU A 109 3.56 14.69 -2.13
C GLU A 109 3.65 14.12 -0.71
N THR A 110 3.54 15.01 0.28
CA THR A 110 3.56 14.68 1.70
C THR A 110 2.24 15.14 2.32
N LEU A 111 1.57 14.20 2.98
CA LEU A 111 0.32 14.44 3.67
C LEU A 111 0.51 14.33 5.18
N ARG A 112 0.02 15.31 5.94
CA ARG A 112 -0.03 15.26 7.41
C ARG A 112 -1.45 14.95 7.88
N ILE A 113 -1.62 13.82 8.56
CA ILE A 113 -2.92 13.43 9.12
C ILE A 113 -2.92 13.46 10.65
N PRO A 114 -4.05 13.86 11.28
CA PRO A 114 -4.25 13.65 12.70
C PRO A 114 -4.59 12.18 12.97
N ILE A 115 -3.94 11.59 13.97
CA ILE A 115 -4.24 10.24 14.49
C ILE A 115 -4.49 10.33 16.00
N ARG A 116 -5.56 9.67 16.44
CA ARG A 116 -5.95 9.71 17.86
C ARG A 116 -5.09 8.77 18.70
N VAL A 117 -5.03 7.50 18.29
CA VAL A 117 -4.26 6.46 18.96
C VAL A 117 -3.26 5.91 17.95
N PRO A 118 -1.98 5.81 18.32
CA PRO A 118 -0.99 5.22 17.44
C PRO A 118 -1.24 3.70 17.40
N ASP A 119 -1.74 3.23 16.27
CA ASP A 119 -2.08 1.82 16.01
C ASP A 119 -1.60 1.45 14.60
N LEU A 120 -2.48 0.92 13.74
CA LEU A 120 -2.22 0.68 12.32
C LEU A 120 -2.85 1.79 11.46
N VAL A 121 -2.03 2.39 10.59
CA VAL A 121 -2.45 3.23 9.46
C VAL A 121 -2.11 2.50 8.17
N THR A 122 -3.05 2.42 7.23
CA THR A 122 -2.83 1.84 5.90
C THR A 122 -3.14 2.88 4.84
N VAL A 123 -2.32 2.89 3.80
CA VAL A 123 -2.56 3.59 2.54
C VAL A 123 -3.10 2.55 1.56
N ARG A 124 -4.29 2.79 1.03
CA ARG A 124 -4.99 1.87 0.14
C ARG A 124 -5.18 2.51 -1.21
N TRP A 125 -4.98 1.74 -2.27
CA TRP A 125 -5.22 2.16 -3.62
C TRP A 125 -6.39 1.40 -4.21
N ARG A 126 -7.37 2.12 -4.75
CA ARG A 126 -8.53 1.57 -5.44
C ARG A 126 -8.39 1.75 -6.94
N ARG A 127 -8.55 0.66 -7.70
CA ARG A 127 -8.52 0.68 -9.16
C ARG A 127 -9.43 -0.40 -9.71
N ASP A 128 -10.23 -0.07 -10.73
CA ASP A 128 -11.03 -1.06 -11.49
C ASP A 128 -11.89 -1.97 -10.58
N ASP A 129 -12.53 -1.38 -9.56
CA ASP A 129 -13.33 -2.07 -8.51
C ASP A 129 -12.54 -2.98 -7.53
N GLU A 130 -11.21 -2.99 -7.63
CA GLU A 130 -10.31 -3.67 -6.71
C GLU A 130 -9.67 -2.67 -5.72
N GLU A 131 -9.37 -3.12 -4.50
CA GLU A 131 -8.67 -2.32 -3.47
C GLU A 131 -7.46 -3.12 -2.97
N GLU A 132 -6.30 -2.47 -2.94
CA GLU A 132 -5.04 -3.04 -2.46
C GLU A 132 -4.42 -2.13 -1.40
N VAL A 133 -3.72 -2.72 -0.43
CA VAL A 133 -2.90 -1.95 0.53
C VAL A 133 -1.52 -1.76 -0.10
N VAL A 134 -1.13 -0.50 -0.31
CA VAL A 134 0.12 -0.11 -0.99
C VAL A 134 1.11 0.59 -0.05
N GLY A 135 0.75 0.69 1.23
CA GLY A 135 1.59 1.24 2.29
C GLY A 135 0.97 0.97 3.65
N ALA A 136 1.79 0.74 4.66
CA ALA A 136 1.33 0.56 6.03
C ALA A 136 2.32 1.17 7.02
N TRP A 137 1.79 1.73 8.09
CA TRP A 137 2.54 2.18 9.25
C TRP A 137 1.93 1.55 10.49
N VAL A 138 2.78 0.94 11.33
CA VAL A 138 2.40 0.35 12.60
C VAL A 138 3.22 1.03 13.68
N TYR A 139 2.57 1.54 14.70
CA TYR A 139 3.27 2.02 15.88
C TYR A 139 3.87 0.85 16.65
N ASP A 140 5.17 0.91 16.90
CA ASP A 140 5.92 -0.04 17.72
C ASP A 140 6.57 0.72 18.88
N ASP A 141 6.05 0.54 20.09
CA ASP A 141 6.53 1.20 21.31
C ASP A 141 7.86 0.61 21.81
N ASP A 142 8.30 -0.52 21.25
CA ASP A 142 9.48 -1.28 21.67
C ASP A 142 10.80 -0.76 21.04
N VAL A 143 10.75 0.24 20.16
CA VAL A 143 11.95 0.87 19.58
C VAL A 143 12.47 1.99 20.51
N ARG A 144 13.31 1.60 21.47
CA ARG A 144 14.01 2.50 22.39
C ARG A 144 15.47 2.75 22.02
#